data_AF-A0A7C5LFX5-F1
#
_entry.id   AF-A0A7C5LFX5-F1
#
_cell.length_a   1.000
_cell.length_b   1.000
_cell.length_c   1.000
_cell.angle_alpha   90.00
_cell.angle_beta   90.00
_cell.angle_gamma   90.00
#
_symmetry.space_group_name_H-M   'P 1'
#
loop_
_entity.id
_entity.type
_entity.pdbx_description
1 polymer ?
#
loop_
_entity_poly.entity_id
_entity_poly.type
_entity_poly.pdbx_seq_one_letter_code
_entity_poly.pdbx_strand_id
1 'polypeptide(L)'
;MRITANQLTLFRIVLIPIPCAILIMGGQEAKLVAWALYIAIGITDFFDGMLARKYGSTKLGSLLDPIADKIYIALLFLPMAVTGIAPLWLVIALLIRDPIVTSLRSLSQIRGLVLKTASFAQYKTAIEMITGGYMIWVFVVPDKKTTLIAMFVVFLLCLGWFIAYWIWKKKIHPRLVTLVGMVALALGIRAVLSVETTILVYGLVVLLVTWVSAIHYIIIVGMNYSSSNAKASIDWIISTFLESVVIFFFVLILLDIDGLPVWVPIGVISLELALGAFDNFITSERMIRNRMGTWCKVLLQLLIIGIILFKVYYPSKIPFFIDYEIWVDGYLLFGITMLYFIFIATKYSRNLVAKKI
;
A
#
# COMPACT_ATOMS: atom_id res chain seq x y z
N MET A 1 2.65 -13.10 -27.79
CA MET A 1 3.52 -12.47 -26.77
C MET A 1 3.32 -13.18 -25.44
N ARG A 2 4.38 -13.50 -24.68
CA ARG A 2 4.24 -14.05 -23.32
C ARG A 2 4.13 -12.89 -22.32
N ILE A 3 3.10 -12.89 -21.47
CA ILE A 3 2.94 -11.89 -20.40
C ILE A 3 4.01 -12.17 -19.33
N THR A 4 4.73 -11.13 -18.91
CA THR A 4 5.79 -11.20 -17.89
C THR A 4 5.28 -10.72 -16.54
N ALA A 5 5.94 -11.14 -15.44
CA ALA A 5 5.62 -10.66 -14.09
C ALA A 5 5.62 -9.12 -14.02
N ASN A 6 6.65 -8.47 -14.58
CA ASN A 6 6.77 -7.01 -14.59
C ASN A 6 5.60 -6.31 -15.27
N GLN A 7 5.08 -6.87 -16.38
CA GLN A 7 3.92 -6.28 -17.07
C GLN A 7 2.68 -6.32 -16.19
N LEU A 8 2.53 -7.36 -15.38
CA LEU A 8 1.40 -7.52 -14.48
C LEU A 8 1.51 -6.59 -13.26
N THR A 9 2.72 -6.42 -12.71
CA THR A 9 2.99 -5.40 -11.66
C THR A 9 2.73 -3.98 -12.17
N LEU A 10 3.19 -3.65 -13.38
CA LEU A 10 2.94 -2.34 -14.00
C LEU A 10 1.44 -2.12 -14.27
N PHE A 11 0.76 -3.16 -14.77
CA PHE A 11 -0.68 -3.14 -14.97
C PHE A 11 -1.41 -2.84 -13.66
N ARG A 12 -1.00 -3.45 -12.54
CA ARG A 12 -1.56 -3.13 -11.20
C ARG A 12 -1.40 -1.66 -10.87
N ILE A 13 -0.19 -1.10 -11.00
CA ILE A 13 0.09 0.31 -10.66
C ILE A 13 -0.78 1.25 -11.49
N VAL A 14 -0.99 0.95 -12.77
CA VAL A 14 -1.78 1.79 -13.68
C VAL A 14 -3.29 1.65 -13.42
N LEU A 15 -3.77 0.45 -13.10
CA LEU A 15 -5.21 0.22 -12.94
C LEU A 15 -5.74 0.54 -11.55
N ILE A 16 -4.94 0.38 -10.49
CA ILE A 16 -5.40 0.52 -9.11
C ILE A 16 -6.00 1.90 -8.76
N PRO A 17 -5.63 3.01 -9.41
CA PRO A 17 -6.34 4.26 -9.21
C PRO A 17 -7.83 4.15 -9.59
N ILE A 18 -8.18 3.36 -10.62
CA ILE A 18 -9.54 3.33 -11.19
C ILE A 18 -10.61 2.95 -10.16
N PRO A 19 -10.49 1.81 -9.43
CA PRO A 19 -11.44 1.52 -8.36
C PRO A 19 -11.39 2.53 -7.21
N CYS A 20 -10.27 3.25 -7.01
CA CYS A 20 -10.19 4.38 -6.07
C CYS A 20 -11.12 5.53 -6.48
N ALA A 21 -11.06 5.94 -7.76
CA ALA A 21 -11.97 6.91 -8.37
C ALA A 21 -13.43 6.51 -8.23
N ILE A 22 -13.75 5.27 -8.61
CA ILE A 22 -15.11 4.77 -8.56
C ILE A 22 -15.61 4.70 -7.11
N LEU A 23 -14.75 4.33 -6.14
CA LEU A 23 -15.16 4.26 -4.73
C LEU A 23 -15.48 5.64 -4.16
N ILE A 24 -14.72 6.67 -4.53
CA ILE A 24 -14.90 8.06 -4.07
C ILE A 24 -16.11 8.71 -4.72
N MET A 25 -16.26 8.58 -6.03
CA MET A 25 -17.22 9.36 -6.82
C MET A 25 -18.51 8.60 -7.12
N GLY A 26 -18.46 7.28 -7.07
CA GLY A 26 -19.56 6.42 -7.50
C GLY A 26 -20.68 6.30 -6.48
N GLY A 27 -21.91 6.11 -6.98
CA GLY A 27 -23.04 5.65 -6.18
C GLY A 27 -22.89 4.19 -5.73
N GLN A 28 -23.86 3.68 -4.99
CA GLN A 28 -23.79 2.34 -4.37
C GLN A 28 -23.46 1.21 -5.37
N GLU A 29 -24.11 1.20 -6.54
CA GLU A 29 -23.85 0.19 -7.57
C GLU A 29 -22.42 0.30 -8.14
N ALA A 30 -21.94 1.52 -8.36
CA ALA A 30 -20.58 1.74 -8.82
C ALA A 30 -19.54 1.29 -7.77
N LYS A 31 -19.84 1.43 -6.47
CA LYS A 31 -18.97 0.92 -5.40
C LYS A 31 -18.87 -0.61 -5.39
N LEU A 32 -19.89 -1.36 -5.87
CA LEU A 32 -19.76 -2.80 -6.10
C LEU A 32 -18.76 -3.11 -7.23
N VAL A 33 -18.79 -2.30 -8.29
CA VAL A 33 -17.81 -2.42 -9.39
C VAL A 33 -16.41 -2.09 -8.90
N ALA A 34 -16.24 -1.03 -8.10
CA ALA A 34 -14.96 -0.69 -7.47
C ALA A 34 -14.43 -1.85 -6.61
N TRP A 35 -15.29 -2.45 -5.79
CA TRP A 35 -14.96 -3.62 -4.98
C TRP A 35 -14.47 -4.79 -5.85
N ALA A 36 -15.21 -5.15 -6.89
CA ALA A 36 -14.86 -6.25 -7.78
C ALA A 36 -13.51 -5.99 -8.49
N LEU A 37 -13.26 -4.75 -8.90
CA LEU A 37 -12.00 -4.32 -9.51
C LEU A 37 -10.84 -4.39 -8.51
N TYR A 38 -11.00 -3.97 -7.25
CA TYR A 38 -9.98 -4.15 -6.22
C TYR A 38 -9.62 -5.63 -6.07
N ILE A 39 -10.61 -6.52 -5.94
CA ILE A 39 -10.35 -7.96 -5.83
C ILE A 39 -9.63 -8.50 -7.07
N ALA A 40 -10.09 -8.16 -8.28
CA ALA A 40 -9.49 -8.61 -9.52
C ALA A 40 -8.03 -8.14 -9.66
N ILE A 41 -7.76 -6.86 -9.37
CA ILE A 41 -6.41 -6.28 -9.39
C ILE A 41 -5.55 -6.92 -8.30
N GLY A 42 -6.08 -7.14 -7.09
CA GLY A 42 -5.36 -7.79 -6.01
C GLY A 42 -4.97 -9.23 -6.32
N ILE A 43 -5.82 -9.98 -7.02
CA ILE A 43 -5.52 -11.34 -7.49
C ILE A 43 -4.32 -11.35 -8.47
N THR A 44 -4.06 -10.26 -9.20
CA THR A 44 -2.89 -10.20 -10.09
C THR A 44 -1.56 -10.37 -9.35
N ASP A 45 -1.48 -10.03 -8.06
CA ASP A 45 -0.29 -10.25 -7.20
C ASP A 45 0.03 -11.72 -6.97
N PHE A 46 -1.01 -12.55 -6.98
CA PHE A 46 -0.77 -13.98 -6.93
C PHE A 46 -0.10 -14.47 -8.21
N PHE A 47 -0.53 -13.93 -9.35
CA PHE A 47 -0.09 -14.37 -10.67
C PHE A 47 1.31 -13.87 -11.03
N ASP A 48 1.69 -12.62 -10.72
CA ASP A 48 3.06 -12.14 -10.99
C ASP A 48 4.10 -12.91 -10.17
N GLY A 49 3.83 -13.19 -8.90
CA GLY A 49 4.69 -14.00 -8.04
C GLY A 49 4.79 -15.44 -8.54
N MET A 50 3.71 -16.00 -9.08
CA MET A 50 3.74 -17.33 -9.72
C MET A 50 4.61 -17.31 -10.98
N LEU A 51 4.46 -16.29 -11.83
CA LEU A 51 5.28 -16.12 -13.04
C LEU A 51 6.76 -15.92 -12.69
N ALA A 52 7.07 -15.10 -11.69
CA ALA A 52 8.43 -14.85 -11.22
C ALA A 52 9.08 -16.12 -10.64
N ARG A 53 8.34 -16.97 -9.91
CA ARG A 53 8.86 -18.27 -9.44
C ARG A 53 9.10 -19.26 -10.57
N LYS A 54 8.29 -19.22 -11.64
CA LYS A 54 8.39 -20.14 -12.77
C LYS A 54 9.47 -19.74 -13.78
N TYR A 55 9.62 -18.45 -14.03
CA TYR A 55 10.47 -17.92 -15.11
C TYR A 55 11.67 -17.10 -14.61
N GLY A 56 11.82 -16.95 -13.29
CA GLY A 56 12.84 -16.11 -12.66
C GLY A 56 12.33 -14.69 -12.39
N SER A 57 12.75 -14.12 -11.25
CA SER A 57 12.51 -12.71 -10.94
C SER A 57 13.53 -11.83 -11.67
N THR A 58 13.07 -10.66 -12.11
CA THR A 58 13.96 -9.64 -12.71
C THR A 58 14.26 -8.56 -11.67
N LYS A 59 15.40 -7.85 -11.82
CA LYS A 59 15.73 -6.71 -10.93
C LYS A 59 14.65 -5.64 -10.93
N LEU A 60 14.07 -5.37 -12.11
CA LEU A 60 12.98 -4.42 -12.24
C LEU A 60 11.73 -4.91 -11.49
N GLY A 61 11.36 -6.19 -11.62
CA GLY A 61 10.25 -6.78 -10.87
C GLY A 61 10.46 -6.69 -9.36
N SER A 62 11.65 -7.08 -8.87
CA SER A 62 11.96 -6.97 -7.42
C SER A 62 11.95 -5.54 -6.87
N LEU A 63 12.06 -4.54 -7.74
CA LEU A 63 11.90 -3.14 -7.38
C LEU A 63 10.43 -2.68 -7.46
N LEU A 64 9.72 -3.07 -8.53
CA LEU A 64 8.35 -2.65 -8.78
C LEU A 64 7.35 -3.30 -7.83
N ASP A 65 7.54 -4.57 -7.43
CA ASP A 65 6.55 -5.28 -6.60
C ASP A 65 6.34 -4.58 -5.23
N PRO A 66 7.40 -4.23 -4.45
CA PRO A 66 7.22 -3.49 -3.21
C PRO A 66 6.57 -2.12 -3.40
N ILE A 67 6.80 -1.45 -4.54
CA ILE A 67 6.17 -0.16 -4.86
C ILE A 67 4.68 -0.37 -5.13
N ALA A 68 4.33 -1.34 -5.98
CA ALA A 68 2.95 -1.64 -6.35
C ALA A 68 2.12 -2.02 -5.12
N ASP A 69 2.68 -2.82 -4.22
CA ASP A 69 2.03 -3.19 -2.96
C ASP A 69 1.69 -1.96 -2.11
N LYS A 70 2.64 -1.04 -1.97
CA LYS A 70 2.44 0.19 -1.19
C LYS A 70 1.38 1.10 -1.78
N ILE A 71 1.41 1.28 -3.10
CA ILE A 71 0.41 2.06 -3.82
C ILE A 71 -0.96 1.40 -3.68
N TYR A 72 -1.04 0.07 -3.80
CA TYR A 72 -2.30 -0.66 -3.68
C TYR A 72 -2.93 -0.49 -2.30
N ILE A 73 -2.15 -0.67 -1.23
CA ILE A 73 -2.66 -0.51 0.14
C ILE A 73 -3.10 0.94 0.40
N ALA A 74 -2.33 1.94 -0.06
CA ALA A 74 -2.70 3.34 0.07
C ALA A 74 -4.04 3.65 -0.63
N LEU A 75 -4.14 3.26 -1.90
CA LEU A 75 -5.32 3.51 -2.73
C LEU A 75 -6.52 2.64 -2.34
N LEU A 76 -6.33 1.55 -1.61
CA LEU A 76 -7.41 0.76 -1.03
C LEU A 76 -8.01 1.45 0.21
N PHE A 77 -7.20 1.88 1.17
CA PHE A 77 -7.70 2.37 2.47
C PHE A 77 -7.99 3.88 2.52
N LEU A 78 -7.22 4.73 1.84
CA LEU A 78 -7.46 6.17 1.84
C LEU A 78 -8.84 6.59 1.32
N PRO A 79 -9.36 6.06 0.19
CA PRO A 79 -10.71 6.42 -0.23
C PRO A 79 -11.76 6.01 0.79
N MET A 80 -11.55 4.94 1.58
CA MET A 80 -12.48 4.54 2.63
C MET A 80 -12.60 5.59 3.73
N ALA A 81 -11.47 6.24 4.09
CA ALA A 81 -11.46 7.33 5.05
C ALA A 81 -12.25 8.54 4.51
N VAL A 82 -12.03 8.89 3.24
CA VAL A 82 -12.68 10.03 2.59
C VAL A 82 -14.19 9.80 2.47
N THR A 83 -14.60 8.60 2.04
CA THR A 83 -16.02 8.29 1.82
C THR A 83 -16.76 7.92 3.11
N GLY A 84 -16.11 8.01 4.28
CA GLY A 84 -16.68 7.64 5.57
C GLY A 84 -16.94 6.14 5.77
N ILE A 85 -16.36 5.27 4.93
CA ILE A 85 -16.46 3.81 5.11
C ILE A 85 -15.70 3.38 6.36
N ALA A 86 -14.51 3.93 6.57
CA ALA A 86 -13.66 3.67 7.74
C ALA A 86 -13.27 4.99 8.40
N PRO A 87 -13.09 5.06 9.72
CA PRO A 87 -12.66 6.29 10.35
C PRO A 87 -11.22 6.64 9.96
N LEU A 88 -10.95 7.93 9.79
CA LEU A 88 -9.66 8.44 9.34
C LEU A 88 -8.49 7.99 10.23
N TRP A 89 -8.66 7.99 11.55
CA TRP A 89 -7.61 7.58 12.49
C TRP A 89 -7.17 6.12 12.26
N LEU A 90 -8.10 5.23 11.89
CA LEU A 90 -7.80 3.81 11.66
C LEU A 90 -6.96 3.66 10.39
N VAL A 91 -7.35 4.34 9.32
CA VAL A 91 -6.63 4.33 8.05
C VAL A 91 -5.22 4.90 8.23
N ILE A 92 -5.07 6.00 8.96
CA ILE A 92 -3.76 6.59 9.23
C ILE A 92 -2.90 5.65 10.07
N ALA A 93 -3.46 5.05 11.12
CA ALA A 93 -2.73 4.11 11.96
C ALA A 93 -2.25 2.89 11.17
N LEU A 94 -3.01 2.42 10.17
CA LEU A 94 -2.59 1.35 9.26
C LEU A 94 -1.45 1.76 8.33
N LEU A 95 -1.46 2.99 7.82
CA LEU A 95 -0.51 3.45 6.79
C LEU A 95 0.79 4.01 7.41
N ILE A 96 0.72 4.73 8.53
CA ILE A 96 1.87 5.42 9.15
C ILE A 96 2.96 4.46 9.62
N ARG A 97 2.59 3.21 9.93
CA ARG A 97 3.53 2.18 10.37
C ARG A 97 4.50 1.75 9.27
N ASP A 98 4.13 1.87 8.00
CA ASP A 98 4.92 1.35 6.90
C ASP A 98 6.22 2.13 6.68
N PRO A 99 6.24 3.48 6.70
CA PRO A 99 7.47 4.25 6.72
C PRO A 99 8.39 3.92 7.91
N ILE A 100 7.83 3.64 9.09
CA ILE A 100 8.59 3.23 10.29
C ILE A 100 9.38 1.96 9.99
N VAL A 101 8.68 0.89 9.60
CA VAL A 101 9.30 -0.42 9.34
C VAL A 101 10.28 -0.33 8.17
N THR A 102 9.96 0.48 7.16
CA THR A 102 10.82 0.67 5.98
C THR A 102 12.14 1.34 6.35
N SER A 103 12.08 2.39 7.17
CA SER A 103 13.27 3.11 7.67
C SER A 103 14.16 2.20 8.52
N LEU A 104 13.56 1.44 9.45
CA LEU A 104 14.27 0.49 10.31
C LEU A 104 14.94 -0.62 9.50
N ARG A 105 14.29 -1.12 8.45
CA ARG A 105 14.85 -2.13 7.57
C ARG A 105 16.05 -1.60 6.76
N SER A 106 15.94 -0.39 6.21
CA SER A 106 17.05 0.26 5.50
C SER A 106 18.25 0.45 6.41
N LEU A 107 18.03 0.89 7.66
CA LEU A 107 19.09 1.02 8.66
C LEU A 107 19.85 -0.29 8.89
N SER A 108 19.11 -1.40 9.07
CA SER A 108 19.74 -2.70 9.29
C SER A 108 20.57 -3.17 8.12
N GLN A 109 20.10 -2.93 6.90
CA GLN A 109 20.85 -3.26 5.69
C GLN A 109 22.15 -2.44 5.57
N ILE A 110 22.11 -1.13 5.85
CA ILE A 110 23.31 -0.25 5.80
C ILE A 110 24.39 -0.77 6.75
N ARG A 111 24.00 -1.32 7.90
CA ARG A 111 24.93 -1.84 8.90
C ARG A 111 25.26 -3.32 8.76
N GLY A 112 24.81 -3.97 7.68
CA GLY A 112 25.06 -5.40 7.45
C GLY A 112 24.30 -6.34 8.38
N LEU A 113 23.30 -5.85 9.12
CA LEU A 113 22.43 -6.68 9.94
C LEU A 113 21.36 -7.32 9.06
N VAL A 114 21.44 -8.63 8.90
CA VAL A 114 20.43 -9.42 8.20
C VAL A 114 19.25 -9.63 9.15
N LEU A 115 18.25 -8.75 9.08
CA LEU A 115 17.00 -8.96 9.78
C LEU A 115 16.26 -10.14 9.15
N LYS A 116 16.24 -11.28 9.85
CA LYS A 116 15.37 -12.40 9.50
C LYS A 116 13.94 -11.88 9.61
N THR A 117 13.24 -11.78 8.47
CA THR A 117 11.83 -11.38 8.44
C THR A 117 11.04 -12.33 9.32
N ALA A 118 10.30 -11.81 10.32
CA ALA A 118 9.35 -12.60 11.07
C ALA A 118 8.37 -13.27 10.08
N SER A 119 8.04 -14.54 10.30
CA SER A 119 7.12 -15.31 9.45
C SER A 119 5.77 -14.58 9.26
N PHE A 120 5.31 -13.84 10.27
CA PHE A 120 4.09 -13.05 10.24
C PHE A 120 4.10 -11.90 9.21
N ALA A 121 5.26 -11.29 8.95
CA ALA A 121 5.38 -10.18 8.01
C ALA A 121 5.11 -10.60 6.55
N GLN A 122 5.20 -11.89 6.24
CA GLN A 122 4.98 -12.44 4.90
C GLN A 122 3.49 -12.52 4.52
N TYR A 123 2.59 -12.45 5.50
CA TYR A 123 1.13 -12.56 5.29
C TYR A 123 0.41 -11.21 5.43
N LYS A 124 1.10 -10.18 5.89
CA LYS A 124 0.51 -8.88 6.23
C LYS A 124 -0.27 -8.27 5.05
N THR A 125 0.31 -8.29 3.85
CA THR A 125 -0.29 -7.66 2.67
C THR A 125 -1.57 -8.39 2.28
N ALA A 126 -1.55 -9.74 2.30
CA ALA A 126 -2.74 -10.53 2.04
C ALA A 126 -3.85 -10.23 3.06
N ILE A 127 -3.50 -10.10 4.34
CA ILE A 127 -4.44 -9.74 5.42
C ILE A 127 -5.03 -8.35 5.17
N GLU A 128 -4.20 -7.35 4.86
CA GLU A 128 -4.64 -5.98 4.56
C GLU A 128 -5.58 -5.93 3.33
N MET A 129 -5.24 -6.66 2.26
CA MET A 129 -6.06 -6.72 1.04
C MET A 129 -7.40 -7.41 1.26
N ILE A 130 -7.41 -8.55 1.96
CA ILE A 130 -8.64 -9.26 2.34
C ILE A 130 -9.51 -8.35 3.21
N THR A 131 -8.91 -7.63 4.14
CA THR A 131 -9.61 -6.72 5.03
C THR A 131 -10.21 -5.52 4.34
N GLY A 132 -9.46 -4.81 3.50
CA GLY A 132 -10.05 -3.70 2.76
C GLY A 132 -11.14 -4.17 1.81
N GLY A 133 -10.93 -5.30 1.11
CA GLY A 133 -11.97 -5.90 0.25
C GLY A 133 -13.24 -6.24 1.04
N TYR A 134 -13.10 -6.80 2.24
CA TYR A 134 -14.24 -7.12 3.10
C TYR A 134 -14.93 -5.89 3.67
N MET A 135 -14.18 -4.87 4.11
CA MET A 135 -14.73 -3.61 4.62
C MET A 135 -15.58 -2.91 3.56
N ILE A 136 -15.09 -2.84 2.31
CA ILE A 136 -15.89 -2.31 1.19
C ILE A 136 -17.13 -3.18 0.98
N TRP A 137 -17.00 -4.51 0.94
CA TRP A 137 -18.16 -5.40 0.73
C TRP A 137 -19.27 -5.17 1.76
N VAL A 138 -18.94 -5.14 3.05
CA VAL A 138 -19.91 -4.96 4.14
C VAL A 138 -20.58 -3.59 4.08
N PHE A 139 -19.85 -2.56 3.66
CA PHE A 139 -20.41 -1.24 3.45
C PHE A 139 -21.37 -1.21 2.25
N VAL A 140 -20.99 -1.86 1.15
CA VAL A 140 -21.77 -1.81 -0.10
C VAL A 140 -22.98 -2.75 -0.06
N VAL A 141 -22.89 -3.86 0.67
CA VAL A 141 -23.96 -4.83 0.90
C VAL A 141 -24.30 -4.85 2.40
N PRO A 142 -25.00 -3.83 2.92
CA PRO A 142 -25.22 -3.70 4.35
C PRO A 142 -26.19 -4.76 4.89
N ASP A 143 -27.05 -5.34 4.05
CA ASP A 143 -27.99 -6.39 4.46
C ASP A 143 -27.26 -7.59 5.09
N LYS A 144 -27.62 -7.89 6.33
CA LYS A 144 -26.93 -8.86 7.16
C LYS A 144 -27.06 -10.27 6.60
N LYS A 145 -28.24 -10.64 6.13
CA LYS A 145 -28.50 -11.99 5.60
C LYS A 145 -27.71 -12.23 4.32
N THR A 146 -27.78 -11.29 3.38
CA THR A 146 -27.08 -11.35 2.10
C THR A 146 -25.58 -11.43 2.29
N THR A 147 -25.01 -10.58 3.14
CA THR A 147 -23.58 -10.60 3.43
C THR A 147 -23.13 -11.89 4.11
N LEU A 148 -23.88 -12.42 5.08
CA LEU A 148 -23.55 -13.70 5.71
C LEU A 148 -23.61 -14.87 4.73
N ILE A 149 -24.63 -14.93 3.87
CA ILE A 149 -24.75 -15.97 2.85
C ILE A 149 -23.56 -15.91 1.88
N ALA A 150 -23.25 -14.72 1.35
CA ALA A 150 -22.13 -14.53 0.44
C ALA A 150 -20.81 -14.96 1.07
N MET A 151 -20.55 -14.54 2.30
CA MET A 151 -19.33 -14.91 3.03
C MET A 151 -19.26 -16.39 3.37
N PHE A 152 -20.40 -17.03 3.64
CA PHE A 152 -20.45 -18.47 3.91
C PHE A 152 -20.12 -19.27 2.65
N VAL A 153 -20.63 -18.84 1.49
CA VAL A 153 -20.24 -19.41 0.19
C VAL A 153 -18.75 -19.23 -0.05
N VAL A 154 -18.20 -18.02 0.16
CA VAL A 154 -16.75 -17.78 0.02
C VAL A 154 -15.94 -18.65 0.99
N PHE A 155 -16.40 -18.80 2.24
CA PHE A 155 -15.76 -19.68 3.23
C PHE A 155 -15.70 -21.13 2.75
N LEU A 156 -16.82 -21.68 2.24
CA LEU A 156 -16.87 -23.03 1.71
C LEU A 156 -15.95 -23.21 0.50
N LEU A 157 -15.88 -22.22 -0.40
CA LEU A 157 -14.96 -22.25 -1.54
C LEU A 157 -13.49 -22.24 -1.09
N CYS A 158 -13.14 -21.36 -0.14
CA CYS A 158 -11.78 -21.29 0.41
C CYS A 158 -11.41 -22.58 1.17
N LEU A 159 -12.34 -23.14 1.95
CA LEU A 159 -12.15 -24.38 2.69
C LEU A 159 -12.00 -25.57 1.74
N GLY A 160 -12.84 -25.67 0.72
CA GLY A 160 -12.74 -26.68 -0.32
C GLY A 160 -11.40 -26.62 -1.06
N TRP A 161 -10.94 -25.41 -1.42
CA TRP A 161 -9.64 -25.23 -2.04
C TRP A 161 -8.48 -25.62 -1.11
N PHE A 162 -8.56 -25.26 0.17
CA PHE A 162 -7.61 -25.67 1.19
C PHE A 162 -7.52 -27.19 1.31
N ILE A 163 -8.66 -27.88 1.43
CA ILE A 163 -8.73 -29.34 1.54
C ILE A 163 -8.18 -30.01 0.28
N ALA A 164 -8.59 -29.55 -0.91
CA ALA A 164 -8.10 -30.08 -2.18
C ALA A 164 -6.57 -29.93 -2.31
N TYR A 165 -6.03 -28.76 -1.96
CA TYR A 165 -4.58 -28.53 -1.95
C TYR A 165 -3.88 -29.45 -0.96
N TRP A 166 -4.42 -29.59 0.26
CA TRP A 166 -3.85 -30.46 1.28
C TRP A 166 -3.83 -31.93 0.85
N ILE A 167 -4.91 -32.41 0.23
CA ILE A 167 -4.98 -33.79 -0.31
C ILE A 167 -3.95 -33.98 -1.42
N TRP A 168 -3.85 -33.04 -2.36
CA TRP A 168 -2.98 -33.15 -3.54
C TRP A 168 -1.49 -33.02 -3.21
N LYS A 169 -1.12 -32.05 -2.36
CA LYS A 169 0.29 -31.77 -2.03
C LYS A 169 0.76 -32.41 -0.74
N LYS A 170 -0.15 -32.98 0.05
CA LYS A 170 0.12 -33.52 1.40
C LYS A 170 0.84 -32.50 2.30
N LYS A 171 0.61 -31.21 2.06
CA LYS A 171 1.24 -30.09 2.76
C LYS A 171 0.20 -28.99 2.99
N ILE A 172 0.29 -28.35 4.15
CA ILE A 172 -0.54 -27.20 4.51
C ILE A 172 0.07 -25.96 3.84
N HIS A 173 -0.72 -25.22 3.06
CA HIS A 173 -0.30 -23.96 2.47
C HIS A 173 -0.65 -22.80 3.40
N PRO A 174 0.32 -22.10 4.01
CA PRO A 174 0.03 -21.09 5.04
C PRO A 174 -0.91 -19.97 4.57
N ARG A 175 -0.76 -19.49 3.31
CA ARG A 175 -1.64 -18.43 2.79
C ARG A 175 -3.11 -18.86 2.69
N LEU A 176 -3.37 -20.15 2.42
CA LEU A 176 -4.74 -20.66 2.38
C LEU A 176 -5.33 -20.76 3.79
N VAL A 177 -4.51 -21.11 4.79
CA VAL A 177 -4.92 -21.06 6.20
C VAL A 177 -5.28 -19.63 6.61
N THR A 178 -4.43 -18.65 6.26
CA THR A 178 -4.73 -17.24 6.52
C THR A 178 -6.03 -16.79 5.84
N LEU A 179 -6.25 -17.17 4.58
CA LEU A 179 -7.46 -16.83 3.84
C LEU A 179 -8.71 -17.42 4.52
N VAL A 180 -8.72 -18.72 4.79
CA VAL A 180 -9.84 -19.41 5.46
C VAL A 180 -10.10 -18.80 6.85
N GLY A 181 -9.05 -18.56 7.62
CA GLY A 181 -9.15 -17.97 8.96
C GLY A 181 -9.72 -16.55 8.94
N MET A 182 -9.27 -15.71 8.00
CA MET A 182 -9.77 -14.33 7.86
C MET A 182 -11.25 -14.31 7.45
N VAL A 183 -11.68 -15.19 6.54
CA VAL A 183 -13.09 -15.28 6.12
C VAL A 183 -13.98 -15.84 7.25
N ALA A 184 -13.50 -16.85 7.98
CA ALA A 184 -14.20 -17.38 9.15
C ALA A 184 -14.38 -16.32 10.26
N LEU A 185 -13.31 -15.56 10.54
CA LEU A 185 -13.36 -14.45 11.49
C LEU A 185 -14.37 -13.39 11.04
N ALA A 186 -14.34 -13.03 9.76
CA ALA A 186 -15.27 -12.07 9.19
C ALA A 186 -16.73 -12.53 9.37
N LEU A 187 -17.02 -13.81 9.12
CA LEU A 187 -18.35 -14.41 9.31
C LEU A 187 -18.82 -14.27 10.75
N GLY A 188 -17.97 -14.67 11.71
CA GLY A 188 -18.29 -14.59 13.13
C GLY A 188 -18.56 -13.16 13.60
N ILE A 189 -17.72 -12.20 13.18
CA ILE A 189 -17.89 -10.77 13.49
C ILE A 189 -19.22 -10.25 12.92
N ARG A 190 -19.48 -10.47 11.63
CA ARG A 190 -20.69 -9.96 10.96
C ARG A 190 -21.97 -10.55 11.52
N ALA A 191 -21.93 -11.80 11.98
CA ALA A 191 -23.08 -12.51 12.52
C ALA A 191 -23.63 -11.85 13.78
N VAL A 192 -22.78 -11.14 14.53
CA VAL A 192 -23.16 -10.48 15.79
C VAL A 192 -23.30 -8.97 15.61
N LEU A 193 -22.39 -8.36 14.84
CA LEU A 193 -22.19 -6.91 14.84
C LEU A 193 -22.97 -6.15 13.74
N SER A 194 -23.07 -4.83 13.91
CA SER A 194 -23.56 -3.89 12.89
C SER A 194 -22.50 -3.67 11.80
N VAL A 195 -22.86 -2.99 10.71
CA VAL A 195 -21.93 -2.66 9.60
C VAL A 195 -20.72 -1.86 10.11
N GLU A 196 -20.97 -0.73 10.79
CA GLU A 196 -19.94 0.15 11.31
C GLU A 196 -19.02 -0.56 12.30
N THR A 197 -19.60 -1.28 13.27
CA THR A 197 -18.83 -2.01 14.27
C THR A 197 -18.06 -3.18 13.65
N THR A 198 -18.60 -3.83 12.61
CA THR A 198 -17.87 -4.86 11.84
C THR A 198 -16.63 -4.27 11.17
N ILE A 199 -16.77 -3.12 10.50
CA ILE A 199 -15.67 -2.43 9.84
C ILE A 199 -14.59 -2.03 10.86
N LEU A 200 -15.00 -1.44 12.00
CA LEU A 200 -14.07 -1.05 13.06
C LEU A 200 -13.32 -2.25 13.66
N VAL A 201 -14.04 -3.30 14.03
CA VAL A 201 -13.43 -4.49 14.66
C VAL A 201 -12.49 -5.19 13.68
N TYR A 202 -12.90 -5.37 12.42
CA TYR A 202 -12.04 -6.02 11.43
C TYR A 202 -10.82 -5.18 11.06
N GLY A 203 -11.01 -3.86 11.00
CA GLY A 203 -9.91 -2.90 10.86
C GLY A 203 -8.92 -2.95 12.03
N LEU A 204 -9.42 -3.01 13.27
CA LEU A 204 -8.61 -3.16 14.48
C LEU A 204 -7.84 -4.48 14.50
N VAL A 205 -8.43 -5.59 14.04
CA VAL A 205 -7.73 -6.87 13.92
C VAL A 205 -6.51 -6.73 13.00
N VAL A 206 -6.67 -6.10 11.84
CA VAL A 206 -5.53 -5.88 10.92
C VAL A 206 -4.55 -4.88 11.46
N LEU A 207 -5.01 -3.84 12.14
CA LEU A 207 -4.14 -2.90 12.83
C LEU A 207 -3.26 -3.65 13.85
N LEU A 208 -3.84 -4.50 14.68
CA LEU A 208 -3.08 -5.31 15.64
C LEU A 208 -2.07 -6.23 14.94
N VAL A 209 -2.48 -6.96 13.92
CA VAL A 209 -1.57 -7.85 13.16
C VAL A 209 -0.40 -7.09 12.56
N THR A 210 -0.66 -5.92 11.96
CA THR A 210 0.35 -5.13 11.27
C THR A 210 1.30 -4.42 12.23
N TRP A 211 0.80 -3.96 13.38
CA TRP A 211 1.60 -3.32 14.43
C TRP A 211 2.40 -4.30 15.27
N VAL A 212 1.90 -5.50 15.56
CA VAL A 212 2.70 -6.55 16.20
C VAL A 212 3.95 -6.83 15.36
N SER A 213 3.80 -6.91 14.03
CA SER A 213 4.95 -7.03 13.15
C SER A 213 5.88 -5.81 13.21
N ALA A 214 5.35 -4.59 13.26
CA ALA A 214 6.15 -3.38 13.31
C ALA A 214 6.95 -3.24 14.62
N ILE A 215 6.31 -3.54 15.75
CA ILE A 215 6.93 -3.55 17.08
C ILE A 215 8.06 -4.57 17.14
N HIS A 216 7.88 -5.75 16.55
CA HIS A 216 8.95 -6.75 16.47
C HIS A 216 10.21 -6.20 15.75
N TYR A 217 10.03 -5.44 14.67
CA TYR A 217 11.15 -4.75 14.00
C TYR A 217 11.78 -3.69 14.90
N ILE A 218 10.98 -2.87 15.58
CA ILE A 218 11.45 -1.84 16.51
C ILE A 218 12.29 -2.47 17.63
N ILE A 219 11.83 -3.58 18.22
CA ILE A 219 12.54 -4.27 19.30
C ILE A 219 13.87 -4.86 18.80
N ILE A 220 13.87 -5.61 17.70
CA ILE A 220 15.12 -6.21 17.18
C ILE A 220 16.14 -5.12 16.86
N VAL A 221 15.71 -4.04 16.20
CA VAL A 221 16.60 -2.93 15.88
C VAL A 221 17.02 -2.20 17.16
N GLY A 222 16.12 -1.93 18.11
CA GLY A 222 16.47 -1.30 19.38
C GLY A 222 17.54 -2.07 20.17
N MET A 223 17.36 -3.39 20.32
CA MET A 223 18.26 -4.26 21.08
C MET A 223 19.67 -4.35 20.46
N ASN A 224 19.77 -4.36 19.13
CA ASN A 224 21.06 -4.51 18.44
C ASN A 224 21.84 -3.18 18.31
N TYR A 225 21.28 -2.05 18.72
CA TYR A 225 21.81 -0.71 18.41
C TYR A 225 22.26 0.11 19.63
N SER A 226 22.49 -0.52 20.78
CA SER A 226 22.89 0.12 22.05
C SER A 226 24.40 0.48 22.19
N SER A 227 25.09 0.94 21.12
CA SER A 227 26.52 1.35 21.19
C SER A 227 26.79 2.77 20.69
N SER A 228 27.90 3.39 21.10
CA SER A 228 28.23 4.81 20.87
C SER A 228 28.37 5.24 19.40
N ASN A 229 28.65 4.32 18.47
CA ASN A 229 28.60 4.55 17.01
C ASN A 229 27.15 4.56 16.45
N ALA A 230 26.11 4.47 17.29
CA ALA A 230 24.71 4.47 16.90
C ALA A 230 24.14 5.86 16.54
N LYS A 231 24.73 6.95 17.05
CA LYS A 231 24.14 8.29 16.99
C LYS A 231 23.83 8.77 15.57
N ALA A 232 24.80 8.73 14.66
CA ALA A 232 24.62 9.21 13.28
C ALA A 232 23.59 8.41 12.47
N SER A 233 23.40 7.12 12.79
CA SER A 233 22.36 6.32 12.13
C SER A 233 21.01 6.42 12.83
N ILE A 234 20.98 6.69 14.14
CA ILE A 234 19.78 7.04 14.89
C ILE A 234 19.22 8.38 14.38
N ASP A 235 20.06 9.39 14.18
CA ASP A 235 19.66 10.70 13.65
C ASP A 235 19.05 10.58 12.24
N TRP A 236 19.57 9.67 11.41
CA TRP A 236 19.01 9.38 10.08
C TRP A 236 17.64 8.69 10.14
N ILE A 237 17.42 7.80 11.11
CA ILE A 237 16.11 7.16 11.31
C ILE A 237 15.11 8.16 11.87
N ILE A 238 15.51 8.94 12.87
CA ILE A 238 14.66 9.95 13.49
C ILE A 238 14.25 10.95 12.41
N SER A 239 15.17 11.41 11.56
CA SER A 239 14.80 12.27 10.43
C SER A 239 13.87 11.59 9.44
N THR A 240 14.15 10.36 8.98
CA THR A 240 13.26 9.66 8.02
C THR A 240 11.88 9.37 8.61
N PHE A 241 11.82 9.01 9.88
CA PHE A 241 10.56 8.79 10.61
C PHE A 241 9.79 10.11 10.79
N LEU A 242 10.46 11.16 11.25
CA LEU A 242 9.85 12.48 11.41
C LEU A 242 9.38 13.04 10.07
N GLU A 243 10.14 12.87 8.99
CA GLU A 243 9.74 13.25 7.63
C GLU A 243 8.40 12.60 7.27
N SER A 244 8.30 11.27 7.37
CA SER A 244 7.05 10.58 7.02
C SER A 244 5.91 10.96 7.97
N VAL A 245 6.14 11.04 9.29
CA VAL A 245 5.10 11.47 10.26
C VAL A 245 4.60 12.87 9.94
N VAL A 246 5.50 13.81 9.64
CA VAL A 246 5.16 15.18 9.25
C VAL A 246 4.31 15.19 7.98
N ILE A 247 4.65 14.35 6.99
CA ILE A 247 3.83 14.20 5.77
C ILE A 247 2.43 13.68 6.11
N PHE A 248 2.28 12.69 7.00
CA PHE A 248 0.97 12.18 7.42
C PHE A 248 0.14 13.25 8.16
N PHE A 249 0.75 14.04 9.06
CA PHE A 249 0.07 15.18 9.69
C PHE A 249 -0.26 16.29 8.70
N PHE A 250 0.61 16.56 7.74
CA PHE A 250 0.35 17.52 6.70
C PHE A 250 -0.84 17.09 5.83
N VAL A 251 -0.94 15.80 5.50
CA VAL A 251 -2.09 15.25 4.78
C VAL A 251 -3.38 15.34 5.58
N LEU A 252 -3.32 15.15 6.90
CA LEU A 252 -4.48 15.39 7.77
C LEU A 252 -4.99 16.83 7.65
N ILE A 253 -4.06 17.80 7.64
CA ILE A 253 -4.42 19.21 7.43
C ILE A 253 -5.00 19.40 6.04
N LEU A 254 -4.40 18.82 4.99
CA LEU A 254 -4.91 18.91 3.62
C LEU A 254 -6.34 18.37 3.48
N LEU A 255 -6.68 17.28 4.17
CA LEU A 255 -8.02 16.69 4.13
C LEU A 255 -9.11 17.61 4.71
N ASP A 256 -8.73 18.59 5.54
CA ASP A 256 -9.62 19.56 6.19
C ASP A 256 -9.72 20.88 5.40
N ILE A 257 -8.94 21.04 4.32
CA ILE A 257 -8.98 22.26 3.49
C ILE A 257 -10.17 22.20 2.54
N ASP A 258 -11.13 23.10 2.75
CA ASP A 258 -12.27 23.30 1.85
C ASP A 258 -11.82 23.57 0.41
N GLY A 259 -12.42 22.83 -0.53
CA GLY A 259 -12.13 22.95 -1.97
C GLY A 259 -10.86 22.24 -2.43
N LEU A 260 -10.07 21.63 -1.53
CA LEU A 260 -8.95 20.80 -1.94
C LEU A 260 -9.45 19.46 -2.53
N PRO A 261 -9.01 19.07 -3.74
CA PRO A 261 -9.36 17.78 -4.30
C PRO A 261 -8.77 16.65 -3.47
N VAL A 262 -9.61 15.67 -3.11
CA VAL A 262 -9.23 14.49 -2.33
C VAL A 262 -8.05 13.71 -2.94
N TRP A 263 -7.87 13.75 -4.27
CA TRP A 263 -6.74 13.08 -4.93
C TRP A 263 -5.38 13.61 -4.50
N VAL A 264 -5.30 14.84 -4.01
CA VAL A 264 -4.05 15.45 -3.55
C VAL A 264 -3.50 14.72 -2.34
N PRO A 265 -4.20 14.66 -1.19
CA PRO A 265 -3.73 13.90 -0.04
C PRO A 265 -3.52 12.42 -0.34
N ILE A 266 -4.38 11.82 -1.18
CA ILE A 266 -4.24 10.42 -1.61
C ILE A 266 -2.94 10.20 -2.39
N GLY A 267 -2.66 11.07 -3.35
CA GLY A 267 -1.47 11.00 -4.20
C GLY A 267 -0.19 11.20 -3.40
N VAL A 268 -0.19 12.16 -2.46
CA VAL A 268 0.95 12.45 -1.57
C VAL A 268 1.29 11.23 -0.72
N ILE A 269 0.32 10.61 -0.03
CA ILE A 269 0.58 9.42 0.79
C ILE A 269 1.04 8.25 -0.07
N SER A 270 0.38 8.01 -1.20
CA SER A 270 0.72 6.90 -2.09
C SER A 270 2.15 7.02 -2.62
N LEU A 271 2.56 8.24 -2.97
CA LEU A 271 3.91 8.55 -3.41
C LEU A 271 4.95 8.38 -2.28
N GLU A 272 4.65 8.86 -1.08
CA GLU A 272 5.53 8.70 0.08
C GLU A 272 5.80 7.22 0.38
N LEU A 273 4.75 6.39 0.35
CA LEU A 273 4.88 4.95 0.56
C LEU A 273 5.67 4.26 -0.56
N ALA A 274 5.45 4.67 -1.82
CA ALA A 274 6.21 4.18 -2.98
C ALA A 274 7.71 4.56 -2.90
N LEU A 275 8.02 5.78 -2.47
CA LEU A 275 9.38 6.27 -2.30
C LEU A 275 10.12 5.53 -1.18
N GLY A 276 9.43 5.25 -0.08
CA GLY A 276 9.97 4.40 0.98
C GLY A 276 10.36 3.01 0.47
N ALA A 277 9.49 2.37 -0.32
CA ALA A 277 9.78 1.07 -0.92
C ALA A 277 11.02 1.09 -1.83
N PHE A 278 11.14 2.12 -2.67
CA PHE A 278 12.30 2.33 -3.52
C PHE A 278 13.60 2.58 -2.75
N ASP A 279 13.53 3.35 -1.66
CA ASP A 279 14.69 3.61 -0.81
C ASP A 279 15.21 2.34 -0.14
N ASN A 280 14.31 1.46 0.31
CA ASN A 280 14.67 0.14 0.83
C ASN A 280 15.37 -0.72 -0.23
N PHE A 281 14.87 -0.69 -1.46
CA PHE A 281 15.47 -1.43 -2.57
C PHE A 281 16.90 -0.94 -2.88
N ILE A 282 17.10 0.37 -3.05
CA ILE A 282 18.42 0.97 -3.30
C ILE A 282 19.41 0.58 -2.21
N THR A 283 18.95 0.67 -0.97
CA THR A 283 19.76 0.35 0.20
C THR A 283 20.17 -1.12 0.21
N SER A 284 19.27 -2.02 -0.19
CA SER A 284 19.56 -3.45 -0.27
C SER A 284 20.62 -3.81 -1.32
N GLU A 285 20.72 -3.02 -2.39
CA GLU A 285 21.75 -3.13 -3.43
C GLU A 285 23.07 -2.41 -3.05
N ARG A 286 23.24 -2.02 -1.77
CA ARG A 286 24.42 -1.31 -1.22
C ARG A 286 24.78 -0.03 -1.96
N MET A 287 23.82 0.60 -2.63
CA MET A 287 24.04 1.91 -3.23
C MET A 287 23.77 2.99 -2.18
N ILE A 288 24.81 3.74 -1.82
CA ILE A 288 24.72 4.81 -0.84
C ILE A 288 23.83 5.91 -1.41
N ARG A 289 22.76 6.22 -0.68
CA ARG A 289 21.91 7.38 -0.93
C ARG A 289 22.73 8.65 -0.68
N ASN A 290 22.79 9.54 -1.66
CA ASN A 290 23.29 10.88 -1.43
C ASN A 290 22.21 11.66 -0.63
N ARG A 291 22.56 12.26 0.52
CA ARG A 291 21.61 13.02 1.40
C ARG A 291 20.79 14.06 0.61
N MET A 292 21.40 14.62 -0.43
CA MET A 292 20.79 15.58 -1.35
C MET A 292 19.53 15.03 -2.06
N GLY A 293 19.48 13.72 -2.32
CA GLY A 293 18.32 13.06 -2.93
C GLY A 293 17.08 12.99 -2.04
N THR A 294 17.23 13.03 -0.70
CA THR A 294 16.07 13.11 0.22
C THR A 294 15.40 14.47 0.14
N TRP A 295 16.18 15.52 0.26
CA TRP A 295 15.68 16.89 0.25
C TRP A 295 15.11 17.27 -1.10
N CYS A 296 15.69 16.80 -2.21
CA CYS A 296 15.08 16.97 -3.53
C CYS A 296 13.71 16.28 -3.66
N LYS A 297 13.47 15.14 -2.99
CA LYS A 297 12.15 14.48 -2.97
C LYS A 297 11.12 15.31 -2.21
N VAL A 298 11.47 15.74 -1.00
CA VAL A 298 10.60 16.57 -0.16
C VAL A 298 10.28 17.89 -0.87
N LEU A 299 11.29 18.53 -1.48
CA LEU A 299 11.09 19.75 -2.27
C LEU A 299 10.20 19.52 -3.49
N LEU A 300 10.34 18.38 -4.19
CA LEU A 300 9.48 18.05 -5.33
C LEU A 300 8.04 17.80 -4.88
N GLN A 301 7.82 17.08 -3.78
CA GLN A 301 6.49 16.87 -3.20
C GLN A 301 5.86 18.20 -2.79
N LEU A 302 6.60 19.06 -2.07
CA LEU A 302 6.15 20.39 -1.65
C LEU A 302 5.86 21.30 -2.85
N LEU A 303 6.67 21.24 -3.91
CA LEU A 303 6.43 21.97 -5.15
C LEU A 303 5.14 21.52 -5.83
N ILE A 304 4.94 20.20 -5.97
CA ILE A 304 3.72 19.62 -6.55
C ILE A 304 2.49 20.06 -5.75
N ILE A 305 2.54 19.91 -4.43
CA ILE A 305 1.46 20.33 -3.52
C ILE A 305 1.22 21.84 -3.65
N GLY A 306 2.28 22.64 -3.65
CA GLY A 306 2.20 24.10 -3.76
C GLY A 306 1.56 24.55 -5.08
N ILE A 307 1.88 23.90 -6.20
CA ILE A 307 1.25 24.16 -7.51
C ILE A 307 -0.25 23.83 -7.44
N ILE A 308 -0.63 22.70 -6.82
CA ILE A 308 -2.03 22.31 -6.72
C ILE A 308 -2.82 23.28 -5.82
N LEU A 309 -2.27 23.61 -4.64
CA LEU A 309 -2.88 24.60 -3.74
C LEU A 309 -3.02 25.96 -4.43
N PHE A 310 -1.99 26.41 -5.16
CA PHE A 310 -2.05 27.66 -5.91
C PHE A 310 -3.14 27.62 -6.99
N LYS A 311 -3.38 26.50 -7.67
CA LYS A 311 -4.51 26.34 -8.61
C LYS A 311 -5.86 26.41 -7.89
N VAL A 312 -6.00 25.72 -6.76
CA VAL A 312 -7.26 25.68 -5.99
C VAL A 312 -7.66 27.08 -5.52
N TYR A 313 -6.71 27.88 -5.02
CA TYR A 313 -6.99 29.22 -4.52
C TYR A 313 -6.96 30.32 -5.60
N TYR A 314 -6.25 30.11 -6.71
CA TYR A 314 -6.12 31.09 -7.81
C TYR A 314 -6.36 30.47 -9.19
N PRO A 315 -7.57 29.94 -9.46
CA PRO A 315 -7.84 29.18 -10.69
C PRO A 315 -7.64 29.99 -11.98
N SER A 316 -7.84 31.31 -11.94
CA SER A 316 -7.66 32.21 -13.10
C SER A 316 -6.21 32.55 -13.45
N LYS A 317 -5.23 32.15 -12.62
CA LYS A 317 -3.81 32.54 -12.79
C LYS A 317 -2.91 31.46 -13.38
N ILE A 318 -3.39 30.22 -13.56
CA ILE A 318 -2.62 29.14 -14.19
C ILE A 318 -3.32 28.69 -15.48
N PRO A 319 -2.87 29.13 -16.67
CA PRO A 319 -3.49 28.77 -17.95
C PRO A 319 -3.07 27.38 -18.49
N PHE A 320 -2.14 26.69 -17.83
CA PHE A 320 -1.46 25.51 -18.39
C PHE A 320 -2.04 24.15 -17.98
N PHE A 321 -2.99 24.12 -17.05
CA PHE A 321 -3.73 22.90 -16.69
C PHE A 321 -5.14 23.02 -17.25
N ILE A 322 -5.52 22.04 -18.06
CA ILE A 322 -6.73 22.00 -18.88
C ILE A 322 -7.98 22.34 -18.03
N ASP A 323 -8.96 23.06 -18.59
CA ASP A 323 -10.25 23.42 -17.97
C ASP A 323 -11.16 22.22 -17.62
N TYR A 324 -10.61 21.01 -17.48
CA TYR A 324 -11.35 19.89 -16.94
C TYR A 324 -11.53 20.07 -15.43
N GLU A 325 -12.62 19.50 -14.92
CA GLU A 325 -12.82 19.29 -13.49
C GLU A 325 -11.50 18.91 -12.81
N ILE A 326 -11.15 19.63 -11.73
CA ILE A 326 -9.86 19.56 -11.01
C ILE A 326 -9.43 18.11 -10.68
N TRP A 327 -10.39 17.20 -10.66
CA TRP A 327 -10.25 15.75 -10.54
C TRP A 327 -9.40 15.09 -11.64
N VAL A 328 -9.57 15.46 -12.92
CA VAL A 328 -8.80 14.89 -14.05
C VAL A 328 -7.33 15.27 -13.91
N ASP A 329 -7.05 16.51 -13.53
CA ASP A 329 -5.68 17.00 -13.34
C ASP A 329 -4.97 16.32 -12.17
N GLY A 330 -5.66 16.11 -11.04
CA GLY A 330 -5.07 15.40 -9.90
C GLY A 330 -4.69 13.96 -10.24
N TYR A 331 -5.51 13.29 -11.06
CA TYR A 331 -5.26 11.94 -11.53
C TYR A 331 -4.16 11.85 -12.58
N LEU A 332 -4.16 12.81 -13.51
CA LEU A 332 -3.11 12.97 -14.50
C LEU A 332 -1.77 13.22 -13.81
N LEU A 333 -1.76 14.06 -12.78
CA LEU A 333 -0.56 14.39 -12.01
C LEU A 333 -0.07 13.18 -11.20
N PHE A 334 -0.96 12.43 -10.55
CA PHE A 334 -0.62 11.17 -9.91
C PHE A 334 -0.03 10.17 -10.91
N GLY A 335 -0.70 9.98 -12.05
CA GLY A 335 -0.27 9.10 -13.14
C GLY A 335 1.08 9.52 -13.74
N ILE A 336 1.29 10.80 -14.02
CA ILE A 336 2.55 11.37 -14.52
C ILE A 336 3.66 11.14 -13.49
N THR A 337 3.40 11.41 -12.21
CA THR A 337 4.40 11.22 -11.17
C THR A 337 4.78 9.75 -11.02
N MET A 338 3.80 8.83 -11.13
CA MET A 338 4.04 7.39 -11.14
C MET A 338 4.79 6.93 -12.40
N LEU A 339 4.46 7.45 -13.59
CA LEU A 339 5.17 7.15 -14.83
C LEU A 339 6.62 7.64 -14.79
N TYR A 340 6.84 8.85 -14.28
CA TYR A 340 8.18 9.40 -14.05
C TYR A 340 8.99 8.52 -13.08
N PHE A 341 8.33 8.04 -12.03
CA PHE A 341 8.97 7.14 -11.08
C PHE A 341 9.30 5.77 -11.68
N ILE A 342 8.38 5.18 -12.45
CA ILE A 342 8.62 3.95 -13.21
C ILE A 342 9.77 4.15 -14.20
N PHE A 343 9.86 5.32 -14.84
CA PHE A 343 10.96 5.67 -15.73
C PHE A 343 12.31 5.72 -14.99
N ILE A 344 12.36 6.39 -13.83
CA ILE A 344 13.57 6.40 -12.97
C ILE A 344 13.93 4.98 -12.55
N ALA A 345 12.97 4.20 -12.04
CA ALA A 345 13.15 2.82 -11.62
C ALA A 345 13.71 1.95 -12.77
N THR A 346 13.20 2.13 -13.98
CA THR A 346 13.67 1.43 -15.18
C THR A 346 15.10 1.83 -15.53
N LYS A 347 15.41 3.13 -15.56
CA LYS A 347 16.77 3.63 -15.82
C LYS A 347 17.77 3.11 -14.79
N TYR A 348 17.37 3.09 -13.52
CA TYR A 348 18.18 2.59 -12.42
C TYR A 348 18.44 1.08 -12.51
N SER A 349 17.41 0.30 -12.84
CA SER A 349 17.54 -1.14 -13.05
C SER A 349 18.51 -1.48 -14.19
N ARG A 350 18.54 -0.69 -15.27
CA ARG A 350 19.47 -0.87 -16.39
C ARG A 350 20.92 -0.58 -15.96
N ASN A 351 21.15 0.52 -15.25
CA ASN A 351 22.48 0.86 -14.73
C ASN A 351 23.03 -0.19 -13.75
N LEU A 352 22.15 -0.83 -12.98
CA LEU A 352 22.49 -1.95 -12.10
C LEU A 352 22.88 -3.22 -12.84
N VAL A 353 22.33 -3.47 -14.03
CA VAL A 353 22.75 -4.59 -14.89
C VAL A 353 24.11 -4.27 -15.52
N ALA A 354 24.30 -3.04 -15.98
CA ALA A 354 25.54 -2.59 -16.62
C ALA A 354 26.77 -2.60 -15.70
N LYS A 355 26.62 -2.38 -14.38
CA LYS A 355 27.73 -2.42 -13.40
C LYS A 355 28.19 -3.83 -12.98
N LYS A 356 27.47 -4.88 -13.38
CA LYS A 356 27.77 -6.29 -13.01
C LYS A 356 28.34 -7.10 -14.17
N ILE A 357 28.54 -6.48 -15.33
CA ILE A 357 29.27 -6.96 -16.51
C ILE A 357 30.55 -6.14 -16.56
#